data_AF-A0A9W5K710-F1
#
_entry.id   AF-A0A9W5K710-F1
#
_cell.length_a   1.000
_cell.length_b   1.000
_cell.length_c   1.000
_cell.angle_alpha   90.00
_cell.angle_beta   90.00
_cell.angle_gamma   90.00
#
_symmetry.space_group_name_H-M   'P 1'
#
loop_
_entity.id
_entity.type
_entity.pdbx_description
1 polymer ?
#
loop_
_entity_poly.entity_id
_entity_poly.type
_entity_poly.pdbx_seq_one_letter_code
_entity_poly.pdbx_strand_id
1 'polypeptide(L)'
;MKGVCIDVDHSALLGINEEYFLFPAKPNHYYVSKFNRKESHFGCYPAERFKEVENEVWTPEPQINTTNLDESKFYKAQLIWRKKGYKDRPLKDYIIKPRGTHCFFWHDRERKKLCGCFPIHWFANFEELAAELEEFKETPKQELVSLLERPGGQLAFF
;
A
#
# COMPACT_ATOMS: atom_id res chain seq x y z
N MET A 1 -7.46 -20.75 -7.55
CA MET A 1 -6.75 -19.46 -7.70
C MET A 1 -7.76 -18.34 -7.56
N LYS A 2 -7.35 -17.09 -7.42
CA LYS A 2 -8.26 -15.94 -7.43
C LYS A 2 -7.94 -15.04 -8.61
N GLY A 3 -8.95 -14.40 -9.18
CA GLY A 3 -8.74 -13.40 -10.22
C GLY A 3 -9.84 -12.37 -10.20
N VAL A 4 -9.49 -11.18 -10.67
CA VAL A 4 -10.42 -10.08 -10.88
C VAL A 4 -10.91 -10.14 -12.32
N CYS A 5 -12.22 -10.04 -12.50
CA CYS A 5 -12.82 -9.95 -13.83
C CYS A 5 -12.52 -8.57 -14.43
N ILE A 6 -11.78 -8.52 -15.53
CA ILE A 6 -11.47 -7.28 -16.26
C ILE A 6 -12.41 -7.04 -17.43
N ASP A 7 -13.05 -8.09 -17.94
CA ASP A 7 -13.98 -8.02 -19.05
C ASP A 7 -15.24 -8.85 -18.78
N VAL A 8 -16.39 -8.18 -18.79
CA VAL A 8 -17.70 -8.76 -18.47
C VAL A 8 -18.40 -9.28 -19.71
N ASP A 9 -18.01 -8.87 -20.92
CA ASP A 9 -18.52 -9.28 -22.23
C ASP A 9 -19.86 -10.06 -22.21
N HIS A 10 -20.97 -9.31 -22.16
CA HIS A 10 -22.39 -9.75 -22.07
C HIS A 10 -22.77 -10.76 -20.97
N SER A 11 -21.88 -11.03 -20.03
CA SER A 11 -22.10 -11.96 -18.92
C SER A 11 -22.98 -11.31 -17.86
N ALA A 12 -24.22 -11.78 -17.69
CA ALA A 12 -25.09 -11.29 -16.61
C ALA A 12 -24.61 -11.69 -15.19
N LEU A 13 -23.67 -12.64 -15.09
CA LEU A 13 -23.20 -13.22 -13.83
C LEU A 13 -21.85 -12.67 -13.34
N LEU A 14 -21.07 -12.03 -14.22
CA LEU A 14 -19.77 -11.46 -13.87
C LEU A 14 -19.91 -9.97 -13.58
N GLY A 15 -19.36 -9.53 -12.46
CA GLY A 15 -19.19 -8.12 -12.12
C GLY A 15 -17.81 -7.64 -12.56
N ILE A 16 -17.74 -6.47 -13.17
CA ILE A 16 -16.46 -5.84 -13.51
C ILE A 16 -15.71 -5.49 -12.23
N ASN A 17 -14.40 -5.74 -12.18
CA ASN A 17 -13.56 -5.54 -11.00
C ASN A 17 -13.97 -6.35 -9.76
N GLU A 18 -14.79 -7.39 -9.90
CA GLU A 18 -15.08 -8.32 -8.81
C GLU A 18 -14.05 -9.45 -8.72
N GLU A 19 -13.70 -9.83 -7.48
CA GLU A 19 -12.86 -11.00 -7.20
C GLU A 19 -13.67 -12.30 -7.26
N TYR A 20 -13.15 -13.27 -8.00
CA TYR A 20 -13.71 -14.62 -8.08
C TYR A 20 -12.66 -15.69 -7.82
N PHE A 21 -13.13 -16.87 -7.39
CA PHE A 21 -12.34 -18.08 -7.33
C PHE A 21 -12.32 -18.76 -8.71
N LEU A 22 -11.11 -18.94 -9.25
CA LEU A 22 -10.84 -19.55 -10.54
C LEU A 22 -10.32 -20.99 -10.35
N PHE A 23 -10.96 -21.95 -11.02
CA PHE A 23 -10.53 -23.35 -11.08
C PHE A 23 -10.21 -23.75 -12.53
N PRO A 24 -9.10 -24.44 -12.81
CA PRO A 24 -8.70 -24.79 -14.18
C PRO A 24 -9.68 -25.81 -14.79
N ALA A 25 -10.14 -25.54 -16.02
CA ALA A 25 -11.14 -26.36 -16.72
C ALA A 25 -10.57 -27.14 -17.92
N LYS A 26 -9.77 -26.49 -18.78
CA LYS A 26 -9.01 -27.01 -19.95
C LYS A 26 -8.50 -25.81 -20.78
N PRO A 27 -7.48 -25.96 -21.64
CA PRO A 27 -6.19 -25.24 -21.57
C PRO A 27 -6.24 -23.74 -21.27
N ASN A 28 -7.21 -22.97 -21.79
CA ASN A 28 -7.32 -21.52 -21.59
C ASN A 28 -8.65 -21.07 -20.94
N HIS A 29 -9.29 -21.94 -20.15
CA HIS A 29 -10.56 -21.64 -19.49
C HIS A 29 -10.52 -21.90 -17.99
N TYR A 30 -11.21 -21.03 -17.25
CA TYR A 30 -11.44 -21.14 -15.81
C TYR A 30 -12.93 -21.34 -15.50
N TYR A 31 -13.22 -22.30 -14.63
CA TYR A 31 -14.47 -22.33 -13.89
C TYR A 31 -14.45 -21.24 -12.83
N VAL A 32 -15.47 -20.39 -12.82
CA VAL A 32 -15.54 -19.22 -11.96
C VAL A 32 -16.59 -19.45 -10.88
N SER A 33 -16.22 -19.21 -9.63
CA SER A 33 -17.11 -19.31 -8.47
C SER A 33 -16.94 -18.12 -7.53
N LYS A 34 -18.03 -17.74 -6.85
CA LYS A 34 -17.99 -16.80 -5.72
C LYS A 34 -17.47 -17.47 -4.44
N PHE A 35 -17.51 -18.80 -4.38
CA PHE A 35 -17.12 -19.58 -3.21
C PHE A 35 -15.86 -20.39 -3.49
N ASN A 36 -15.07 -20.64 -2.45
CA ASN A 36 -13.87 -21.48 -2.55
C ASN A 36 -14.24 -22.99 -2.57
N ARG A 37 -15.12 -23.40 -3.49
CA ARG A 37 -15.51 -24.81 -3.70
C ARG A 37 -15.75 -25.07 -5.18
N LYS A 38 -15.12 -26.11 -5.71
CA LYS A 38 -15.13 -26.44 -7.15
C LYS A 38 -16.55 -26.71 -7.68
N GLU A 39 -17.43 -27.26 -6.84
CA GLU A 39 -18.80 -27.63 -7.21
C GLU A 39 -19.76 -26.43 -7.31
N SER A 40 -19.36 -25.24 -6.86
CA SER A 40 -20.21 -24.05 -6.87
C SER A 40 -19.80 -23.05 -7.96
N HIS A 41 -19.22 -23.53 -9.04
CA HIS A 41 -18.97 -22.69 -10.21
C HIS A 41 -20.31 -22.38 -10.90
N PHE A 42 -20.43 -21.15 -11.41
CA PHE A 42 -21.63 -20.72 -12.13
C PHE A 42 -21.40 -20.58 -13.64
N GLY A 43 -20.16 -20.81 -14.10
CA GLY A 43 -19.82 -20.77 -15.51
C GLY A 43 -18.36 -21.14 -15.76
N CYS A 44 -18.04 -21.31 -17.04
CA CYS A 44 -16.70 -21.54 -17.56
C CYS A 44 -16.37 -20.38 -18.51
N TYR A 45 -15.27 -19.68 -18.26
CA TYR A 45 -14.92 -18.45 -18.98
C TYR A 45 -13.46 -18.49 -19.45
N PRO A 46 -13.11 -17.79 -20.54
CA PRO A 46 -11.73 -17.69 -21.01
C PRO A 46 -10.81 -17.04 -19.97
N ALA A 47 -9.57 -17.52 -19.87
CA ALA A 47 -8.56 -17.01 -18.94
C ALA A 47 -8.21 -15.54 -19.21
N GLU A 48 -8.27 -15.09 -20.47
CA GLU A 48 -7.98 -13.71 -20.90
C GLU A 48 -8.89 -12.66 -20.22
N ARG A 49 -10.06 -13.06 -19.71
CA ARG A 49 -11.02 -12.17 -19.04
C ARG A 49 -10.69 -11.91 -17.57
N PHE A 50 -9.72 -12.64 -17.01
CA PHE A 50 -9.35 -12.53 -15.62
C PHE A 50 -7.92 -12.08 -15.48
N LYS A 51 -7.72 -11.07 -14.64
CA LYS A 51 -6.40 -10.76 -14.12
C LYS A 51 -6.21 -11.57 -12.85
N GLU A 52 -5.30 -12.53 -12.88
CA GLU A 52 -4.96 -13.31 -11.70
C GLU A 52 -4.52 -12.37 -10.57
N VAL A 53 -5.18 -12.49 -9.43
CA VAL A 53 -4.71 -11.85 -8.20
C VAL A 53 -3.72 -12.84 -7.64
N GLU A 54 -2.42 -12.56 -7.82
CA GLU A 54 -1.38 -13.23 -7.05
C GLU A 54 -1.79 -13.11 -5.58
N ASN A 55 -2.19 -14.25 -5.01
CA ASN A 55 -2.48 -14.29 -3.59
C ASN A 55 -1.16 -13.92 -2.91
N GLU A 56 -1.11 -12.79 -2.21
CA GLU A 56 0.03 -12.47 -1.33
C GLU A 56 0.26 -13.68 -0.43
N VAL A 57 1.27 -14.49 -0.76
CA VAL A 57 1.65 -15.65 0.03
C VAL A 57 2.26 -15.07 1.28
N TRP A 58 1.54 -15.17 2.40
CA TRP A 58 2.06 -14.73 3.67
C TRP A 58 3.20 -15.65 4.07
N THR A 59 4.43 -15.18 3.87
CA THR A 59 5.61 -15.88 4.35
C THR A 59 5.59 -15.94 5.88
N PRO A 60 6.23 -16.93 6.51
CA PRO A 60 6.38 -16.95 7.95
C PRO A 60 7.10 -15.69 8.44
N GLU A 61 6.83 -15.31 9.68
CA GLU A 61 7.45 -14.13 10.29
C GLU A 61 8.99 -14.25 10.25
N PRO A 62 9.72 -13.21 9.81
CA PRO A 62 11.18 -13.22 9.82
C PRO A 62 11.71 -13.45 11.23
N GLN A 63 12.89 -14.06 11.34
CA GLN A 63 13.51 -14.30 12.65
C GLN A 63 13.93 -12.97 13.28
N ILE A 64 13.84 -12.91 14.62
CA ILE A 64 14.25 -11.76 15.41
C ILE A 64 15.78 -11.65 15.33
N ASN A 65 16.26 -10.79 14.43
CA ASN A 65 17.66 -10.40 14.39
C ASN A 65 17.83 -9.18 15.29
N THR A 66 18.63 -9.31 16.35
CA THR A 66 19.06 -8.19 17.19
C THR A 66 20.08 -7.33 16.42
N THR A 67 19.57 -6.50 15.51
CA THR A 67 20.37 -5.44 14.89
C THR A 67 20.52 -4.31 15.90
N ASN A 68 21.74 -4.08 16.36
CA ASN A 68 22.04 -3.05 17.36
C ASN A 68 22.12 -1.68 16.66
N LEU A 69 20.94 -1.14 16.32
CA LEU A 69 20.78 0.17 15.68
C LEU A 69 20.80 1.27 16.76
N ASP A 70 21.35 2.43 16.41
CA ASP A 70 21.46 3.55 17.34
C ASP A 70 20.08 4.19 17.60
N GLU A 71 19.62 4.18 18.85
CA GLU A 71 18.32 4.74 19.26
C GLU A 71 18.22 6.26 19.05
N SER A 72 19.35 6.95 18.89
CA SER A 72 19.40 8.38 18.68
C SER A 72 19.20 8.79 17.21
N LYS A 73 19.37 7.85 16.27
CA LYS A 73 19.37 8.13 14.83
C LYS A 73 18.06 7.71 14.13
N PHE A 74 17.86 8.28 12.95
CA PHE A 74 16.81 7.86 12.03
C PHE A 74 17.42 7.00 10.92
N TYR A 75 16.69 5.97 10.54
CA TYR A 75 17.07 5.08 9.45
C TYR A 75 15.97 5.08 8.41
N LYS A 76 16.34 4.97 7.15
CA LYS A 76 15.41 4.57 6.10
C LYS A 76 15.45 3.05 6.04
N ALA A 77 14.29 2.40 6.06
CA ALA A 77 14.19 0.95 6.01
C ALA A 77 12.94 0.53 5.24
N GLN A 78 13.04 -0.61 4.56
CA GLN A 78 11.95 -1.19 3.78
C GLN A 78 11.15 -2.16 4.66
N LEU A 79 9.83 -1.97 4.71
CA LEU A 79 8.94 -2.94 5.37
C LEU A 79 8.82 -4.18 4.49
N ILE A 80 9.45 -5.28 4.90
CA ILE A 80 9.47 -6.54 4.14
C ILE A 80 8.37 -7.50 4.56
N TRP A 81 7.90 -7.37 5.80
CA TRP A 81 6.91 -8.26 6.37
C TRP A 81 5.93 -7.49 7.24
N ARG A 82 4.70 -7.99 7.30
CA ARG A 82 3.63 -7.49 8.16
C ARG A 82 2.86 -8.70 8.68
N LYS A 83 1.98 -8.53 9.67
CA LYS A 83 1.03 -9.59 10.10
C LYS A 83 -0.31 -9.45 9.36
N LYS A 84 -1.06 -10.55 9.16
CA LYS A 84 -2.31 -10.58 8.36
C LYS A 84 -3.36 -9.53 8.77
N GLY A 85 -3.31 -9.02 10.00
CA GLY A 85 -4.16 -7.92 10.46
C GLY A 85 -3.76 -6.53 9.95
N TYR A 86 -2.59 -6.39 9.33
CA TYR A 86 -2.04 -5.13 8.83
C TYR A 86 -1.93 -5.10 7.30
N LYS A 87 -2.84 -5.79 6.59
CA LYS A 87 -2.87 -5.85 5.11
C LYS A 87 -2.93 -4.47 4.44
N ASP A 88 -3.53 -3.50 5.11
CA ASP A 88 -3.68 -2.15 4.56
C ASP A 88 -2.37 -1.35 4.59
N ARG A 89 -1.32 -1.85 5.25
CA ARG A 89 -0.03 -1.15 5.40
C ARG A 89 0.93 -1.52 4.26
N PRO A 90 1.12 -0.66 3.24
CA PRO A 90 1.87 -1.06 2.05
C PRO A 90 3.32 -1.43 2.40
N LEU A 91 3.83 -2.48 1.75
CA LEU A 91 5.24 -2.88 1.81
C LEU A 91 6.05 -1.89 0.97
N LYS A 92 6.68 -0.92 1.62
CA LYS A 92 7.45 0.16 0.99
C LYS A 92 8.55 0.64 1.93
N ASP A 93 9.28 1.65 1.48
CA ASP A 93 10.28 2.33 2.30
C ASP A 93 9.62 3.28 3.30
N TYR A 94 10.12 3.25 4.52
CA TYR A 94 9.70 4.08 5.63
C TYR A 94 10.91 4.67 6.34
N ILE A 95 10.70 5.80 6.99
CA ILE A 95 11.67 6.30 7.97
C ILE A 95 11.32 5.65 9.29
N ILE A 96 12.33 5.14 9.99
CA ILE A 96 12.19 4.47 11.26
C ILE A 96 13.11 5.07 12.31
N LYS A 97 12.68 4.96 13.57
CA LYS A 97 13.49 5.25 14.75
C LYS A 97 13.44 4.04 15.69
N PRO A 98 14.58 3.36 15.92
CA PRO A 98 14.62 2.20 16.80
C PRO A 98 14.44 2.62 18.27
N ARG A 99 13.79 1.75 19.04
CA ARG A 99 13.60 1.86 20.50
C ARG A 99 13.59 0.43 21.08
N GLY A 100 14.76 -0.06 21.49
CA GLY A 100 14.93 -1.44 21.93
C GLY A 100 14.58 -2.45 20.81
N THR A 101 13.55 -3.28 21.03
CA THR A 101 13.15 -4.34 20.09
C THR A 101 12.15 -3.89 19.01
N HIS A 102 11.61 -2.68 19.14
CA HIS A 102 10.61 -2.12 18.23
C HIS A 102 11.13 -0.82 17.62
N CYS A 103 10.54 -0.38 16.51
CA CYS A 103 10.79 0.93 15.92
C CYS A 103 9.47 1.68 15.69
N PHE A 104 9.54 3.00 15.83
CA PHE A 104 8.51 3.88 15.32
C PHE A 104 8.79 4.13 13.85
N PHE A 105 7.74 4.19 13.02
CA PHE A 105 7.90 4.44 11.60
C PHE A 105 6.93 5.52 11.08
N TRP A 106 7.38 6.23 10.04
CA TRP A 106 6.69 7.36 9.43
C TRP A 106 6.60 7.18 7.90
N HIS A 107 5.47 7.61 7.32
CA HIS A 107 5.28 7.65 5.87
C HIS A 107 6.06 8.77 5.20
N ASP A 108 6.15 9.92 5.87
CA ASP A 108 6.64 11.16 5.29
C ASP A 108 8.08 11.43 5.70
N ARG A 109 8.88 11.98 4.78
CA ARG A 109 10.21 12.54 5.09
C ARG A 109 10.12 13.63 6.16
N GLU A 110 9.01 14.36 6.16
CA GLU A 110 8.70 15.44 7.09
C GLU A 110 8.28 14.96 8.49
N ARG A 111 8.17 13.64 8.74
CA ARG A 111 7.87 13.05 10.06
C ARG A 111 6.52 13.48 10.67
N LYS A 112 5.61 14.08 9.89
CA LYS A 112 4.29 14.57 10.36
C LYS A 112 3.27 13.45 10.63
N LYS A 113 3.33 12.35 9.86
CA LYS A 113 2.39 11.22 9.99
C LYS A 113 3.05 9.99 10.63
N LEU A 114 2.93 9.89 11.95
CA LEU A 114 3.33 8.70 12.71
C LEU A 114 2.39 7.54 12.37
N CYS A 115 2.95 6.44 11.87
CA CYS A 115 2.16 5.31 11.39
C CYS A 115 1.93 4.24 12.46
N GLY A 116 2.81 4.20 13.46
CA GLY A 116 2.72 3.29 14.60
C GLY A 116 4.09 2.79 15.05
N CYS A 117 4.07 1.63 15.70
CA CYS A 117 5.23 0.95 16.23
C CYS A 117 5.23 -0.49 15.73
N PHE A 118 6.31 -0.91 15.07
CA PHE A 118 6.48 -2.27 14.56
C PHE A 118 7.81 -2.88 15.03
N PRO A 119 7.92 -4.21 15.08
CA PRO A 119 9.18 -4.87 15.39
C PRO A 119 10.26 -4.55 14.35
N ILE A 120 11.51 -4.41 14.79
CA ILE A 120 12.64 -4.06 13.90
C ILE A 120 12.87 -5.13 12.83
N HIS A 121 12.70 -6.41 13.17
CA HIS A 121 12.92 -7.52 12.25
C HIS A 121 11.91 -7.61 11.10
N TRP A 122 10.84 -6.80 11.12
CA TRP A 122 9.92 -6.66 9.99
C TRP A 122 10.48 -5.74 8.89
N PHE A 123 11.56 -5.03 9.17
CA PHE A 123 12.23 -4.14 8.24
C PHE A 123 13.56 -4.72 7.75
N ALA A 124 13.93 -4.37 6.52
CA ALA A 124 15.22 -4.68 5.92
C ALA A 124 15.82 -3.43 5.28
N ASN A 125 17.07 -3.53 4.80
CA ASN A 125 17.78 -2.46 4.10
C ASN A 125 17.85 -1.17 4.92
N PHE A 126 18.43 -1.27 6.13
CA PHE A 126 18.62 -0.11 7.00
C PHE A 126 19.71 0.81 6.44
N GLU A 127 19.31 1.98 5.97
CA GLU A 127 20.20 3.06 5.53
C GLU A 127 20.20 4.16 6.61
N GLU A 128 21.38 4.52 7.15
CA GLU A 128 21.46 5.63 8.09
C GLU A 128 21.11 6.93 7.36
N LEU A 129 20.10 7.64 7.85
CA LEU A 129 19.89 9.02 7.42
C LEU A 129 20.81 9.88 8.29
N ALA A 130 21.96 10.26 7.74
CA ALA A 130 22.78 11.30 8.34
C ALA A 130 21.86 12.50 8.62
N ALA A 131 21.99 13.10 9.80
CA ALA A 131 21.22 14.26 10.23
C ALA A 131 21.61 15.53 9.45
N GLU A 132 21.80 15.43 8.15
CA GLU A 132 21.58 16.55 7.27
C GLU A 132 20.09 16.81 7.34
N LEU A 133 19.75 17.77 8.21
CA LEU A 133 18.74 18.76 7.90
C LEU A 133 18.85 19.08 6.40
N GLU A 134 18.16 18.33 5.55
CA GLU A 134 17.54 18.96 4.41
C GLU A 134 16.51 19.91 5.03
N GLU A 135 17.01 21.07 5.45
CA GLU A 135 16.34 22.33 5.24
C GLU A 135 15.90 22.32 3.79
N PHE A 136 14.76 21.69 3.53
CA PHE A 136 13.92 22.11 2.44
C PHE A 136 13.65 23.57 2.77
N LYS A 137 14.44 24.44 2.14
CA LYS A 137 14.12 25.85 1.99
C LYS A 137 12.68 25.85 1.52
N GLU A 138 11.77 26.12 2.45
CA GLU A 138 10.42 26.52 2.11
C GLU A 138 10.61 27.69 1.16
N THR A 139 10.41 27.44 -0.12
CA THR A 139 10.12 28.50 -1.04
C THR A 139 8.78 29.05 -0.57
N PRO A 140 8.69 30.31 -0.10
CA PRO A 140 7.41 30.87 0.28
C PRO A 140 6.65 31.12 -1.02
N LYS A 141 5.83 30.17 -1.42
CA LYS A 141 4.82 30.37 -2.45
C LYS A 141 3.48 29.94 -1.90
N GLN A 142 2.84 30.89 -1.23
CA GLN A 142 1.57 31.38 -1.74
C GLN A 142 1.33 32.75 -1.11
N GLU A 143 1.43 33.77 -1.95
CA GLU A 143 1.00 35.12 -1.69
C GLU A 143 -0.40 35.08 -1.09
N LEU A 144 -0.50 35.52 0.17
CA LEU A 144 -1.75 35.96 0.76
C LEU A 144 -2.28 37.07 -0.14
N VAL A 145 -3.15 36.72 -1.09
CA VAL A 145 -3.93 37.69 -1.84
C VAL A 145 -4.72 38.47 -0.80
N SER A 146 -4.27 39.69 -0.52
CA SER A 146 -4.97 40.64 0.32
C SER A 146 -6.31 40.95 -0.35
N LEU A 147 -7.37 40.29 0.10
CA LEU A 147 -8.73 40.69 -0.22
C LEU A 147 -8.99 42.04 0.46
N LEU A 148 -8.70 43.11 -0.27
CA LEU A 148 -9.14 44.44 0.09
C LEU A 148 -10.55 44.62 -0.47
N GLU A 149 -11.56 44.49 0.38
CA GLU A 149 -12.93 44.84 0.03
C GLU A 149 -12.98 46.33 -0.35
N ARG A 150 -13.27 46.62 -1.62
CA ARG A 150 -13.67 47.96 -2.05
C ARG A 150 -15.17 48.13 -1.75
N PRO A 151 -15.61 49.30 -1.24
CA PRO A 151 -17.02 49.57 -1.01
C PRO A 151 -17.70 49.77 -2.38
N GLY A 152 -18.26 48.69 -2.94
CA GLY A 152 -18.90 48.77 -4.26
C GLY A 152 -19.34 47.47 -4.94
N GLY A 153 -19.04 46.29 -4.39
CA GLY A 153 -19.78 45.06 -4.70
C GLY A 153 -19.91 44.65 -6.18
N GLN A 154 -18.81 44.61 -6.95
CA GLN A 154 -18.86 44.01 -8.29
C GLN A 154 -17.58 43.22 -8.60
N LEU A 155 -17.73 41.92 -8.87
CA LEU A 155 -16.67 40.98 -9.25
C LEU A 155 -16.60 40.91 -10.78
N ALA A 156 -15.41 41.13 -11.34
CA ALA A 156 -15.08 40.72 -12.70
C ALA A 156 -13.83 39.82 -12.63
N PHE A 157 -13.93 38.62 -13.18
CA PHE A 157 -12.82 37.67 -13.27
C PHE A 157 -12.04 37.92 -14.57
N PHE A 158 -10.72 37.98 -14.49
CA PHE A 158 -9.82 37.73 -15.63
C PHE A 158 -9.17 36.37 -15.44
#